data_AF-A0A2K1YI34-F1
#
_entry.id   AF-A0A2K1YI34-F1
#
_cell.length_a   1.000
_cell.length_b   1.000
_cell.length_c   1.000
_cell.angle_alpha   90.00
_cell.angle_beta   90.00
_cell.angle_gamma   90.00
#
_symmetry.space_group_name_H-M   'P 1'
#
loop_
_entity.id
_entity.type
_entity.pdbx_description
1 polymer ?
#
loop_
_entity_poly.entity_id
_entity_poly.type
_entity_poly.pdbx_seq_one_letter_code
_entity_poly.pdbx_strand_id
1 'polypeptide(L)'
;MSGAEQKFGAGGKRMELTTEHRRLAEIIEMIHTASLIHDDETVHQHYGTRVAVLAGDFMFAQSSCAQSSWYLANLENIEIIKLISSVVLAGDFMFAQSSCAQSSCTKGAAIFGGVDSNVCMLMYEYGKNHGLSFQVVDDILDFTQSAELPGKPAGSDLAKRNLTAP
;
A
#
# COMPACT_ATOMS: atom_id res chain seq x y z
N MET A 1 -33.08 27.14 23.42
CA MET A 1 -33.76 25.83 23.32
C MET A 1 -34.30 25.75 21.91
N SER A 2 -33.98 24.83 21.02
CA SER A 2 -33.42 23.47 21.04
C SER A 2 -33.00 23.22 19.58
N GLY A 3 -31.76 22.88 19.27
CA GLY A 3 -31.32 21.48 19.28
C GLY A 3 -31.65 20.79 17.95
N ALA A 4 -30.88 21.09 16.90
CA ALA A 4 -30.87 20.30 15.66
C ALA A 4 -29.72 19.28 15.74
N GLU A 5 -29.87 18.28 16.60
CA GLU A 5 -29.02 17.08 16.56
C GLU A 5 -29.56 16.16 15.47
N GLN A 6 -28.91 16.22 14.31
CA GLN A 6 -29.08 15.23 13.27
C GLN A 6 -28.46 13.92 13.78
N LYS A 7 -29.33 13.01 14.25
CA LYS A 7 -28.94 11.70 14.75
C LYS A 7 -28.29 10.89 13.62
N PHE A 8 -26.97 10.76 13.67
CA PHE A 8 -26.27 9.68 12.96
C PHE A 8 -26.77 8.35 13.52
N GLY A 9 -27.60 7.67 12.74
CA GLY A 9 -28.15 6.37 13.09
C GLY A 9 -27.03 5.34 13.26
N ALA A 10 -26.75 4.97 14.50
CA ALA A 10 -25.91 3.84 14.89
C ALA A 10 -26.64 2.51 14.63
N GLY A 11 -26.93 2.23 13.36
CA GLY A 11 -27.57 1.00 12.87
C GLY A 11 -26.76 0.28 11.79
N GLY A 12 -25.47 0.57 11.67
CA GLY A 12 -24.59 -0.10 10.72
C GLY A 12 -24.37 -1.55 11.14
N LYS A 13 -24.98 -2.48 10.40
CA LYS A 13 -24.60 -3.90 10.42
C LYS A 13 -23.07 -3.95 10.26
N ARG A 14 -22.34 -4.37 11.29
CA ARG A 14 -20.87 -4.45 11.25
C ARG A 14 -20.52 -5.33 10.05
N MET A 15 -19.95 -4.76 9.00
CA MET A 15 -19.49 -5.55 7.85
C MET A 15 -18.43 -6.51 8.39
N GLU A 16 -18.73 -7.81 8.34
CA GLU A 16 -17.74 -8.81 8.68
C GLU A 16 -16.67 -8.83 7.60
N LEU A 17 -15.41 -8.77 8.03
CA LEU A 17 -14.27 -8.88 7.13
C LEU A 17 -14.29 -10.26 6.50
N THR A 18 -14.51 -10.30 5.18
CA THR A 18 -14.55 -11.55 4.44
C THR A 18 -13.14 -12.10 4.18
N THR A 19 -13.04 -13.36 3.79
CA THR A 19 -11.76 -13.99 3.42
C THR A 19 -11.08 -13.26 2.25
N GLU A 20 -11.86 -12.69 1.35
CA GLU A 20 -11.40 -11.89 0.22
C GLU A 20 -10.69 -10.62 0.67
N HIS A 21 -11.25 -9.90 1.66
CA HIS A 21 -10.58 -8.72 2.23
C HIS A 21 -9.21 -9.07 2.83
N ARG A 22 -9.12 -10.21 3.53
CA ARG A 22 -7.85 -10.67 4.13
C ARG A 22 -6.82 -11.03 3.07
N ARG A 23 -7.23 -11.78 2.05
CA ARG A 23 -6.34 -12.17 0.95
C ARG A 23 -5.82 -10.97 0.16
N LEU A 24 -6.69 -9.98 -0.12
CA LEU A 24 -6.26 -8.76 -0.78
C LEU A 24 -5.22 -8.00 0.07
N ALA A 25 -5.47 -7.87 1.39
CA ALA A 25 -4.52 -7.23 2.30
C ALA A 25 -3.19 -7.98 2.39
N GLU A 26 -3.22 -9.32 2.48
CA GLU A 26 -2.02 -10.17 2.48
C GLU A 26 -1.17 -9.96 1.22
N ILE A 27 -1.78 -9.96 0.03
CA ILE A 27 -1.06 -9.77 -1.24
C ILE A 27 -0.40 -8.39 -1.29
N ILE A 28 -1.16 -7.34 -0.93
CA ILE A 28 -0.64 -5.97 -0.97
C ILE A 28 0.50 -5.78 0.04
N GLU A 29 0.37 -6.33 1.25
CA GLU A 29 1.40 -6.23 2.28
C GLU A 29 2.67 -7.02 1.93
N MET A 30 2.54 -8.18 1.28
CA MET A 30 3.72 -8.92 0.80
C MET A 30 4.48 -8.15 -0.28
N ILE A 31 3.78 -7.49 -1.21
CA ILE A 31 4.42 -6.64 -2.23
C ILE A 31 5.08 -5.43 -1.57
N HIS A 32 4.41 -4.82 -0.58
CA HIS A 32 4.97 -3.72 0.20
C HIS A 32 6.24 -4.12 0.96
N THR A 33 6.21 -5.27 1.63
CA THR A 33 7.37 -5.76 2.38
C THR A 33 8.52 -6.14 1.45
N ALA A 34 8.23 -6.72 0.29
CA ALA A 34 9.25 -7.07 -0.69
C ALA A 34 10.04 -5.84 -1.17
N SER A 35 9.35 -4.73 -1.47
CA SER A 35 10.04 -3.49 -1.88
C SER A 35 10.86 -2.90 -0.74
N LEU A 36 10.34 -2.90 0.50
CA LEU A 36 11.11 -2.45 1.66
C LEU A 36 12.40 -3.25 1.85
N ILE A 37 12.36 -4.58 1.67
CA ILE A 37 13.56 -5.43 1.76
C ILE A 37 14.57 -5.10 0.65
N HIS A 38 14.10 -4.79 -0.56
CA HIS A 38 14.96 -4.36 -1.66
C HIS A 38 15.61 -2.98 -1.43
N ASP A 39 14.93 -2.07 -0.73
CA ASP A 39 15.38 -0.69 -0.54
C ASP A 39 16.14 -0.43 0.78
N ASP A 40 15.92 -1.25 1.80
CA ASP A 40 16.44 -1.01 3.15
C ASP A 40 17.91 -1.44 3.29
N GLU A 41 18.80 -0.45 3.43
CA GLU A 41 20.23 -0.66 3.66
C GLU A 41 20.53 -1.42 4.96
N THR A 42 19.66 -1.35 5.97
CA THR A 42 19.89 -2.08 7.23
C THR A 42 19.85 -3.59 7.02
N VAL A 43 18.92 -4.07 6.19
CA VAL A 43 18.81 -5.47 5.79
C VAL A 43 20.04 -5.89 4.98
N HIS A 44 20.50 -5.02 4.07
CA HIS A 44 21.69 -5.24 3.26
C HIS A 44 22.97 -5.31 4.11
N GLN A 45 23.09 -4.46 5.13
CA GLN A 45 24.24 -4.45 6.04
C GLN A 45 24.24 -5.65 6.99
N HIS A 46 23.08 -6.08 7.47
CA HIS A 46 22.97 -7.16 8.45
C HIS A 46 23.08 -8.55 7.80
N TYR A 47 22.45 -8.75 6.63
CA TYR A 47 22.34 -10.06 5.98
C TYR A 47 23.12 -10.18 4.67
N GLY A 48 23.63 -9.06 4.14
CA GLY A 48 24.34 -9.00 2.86
C GLY A 48 23.41 -8.79 1.68
N THR A 49 23.88 -8.03 0.68
CA THR A 49 23.11 -7.63 -0.52
C THR A 49 22.43 -8.79 -1.23
N ARG A 50 23.13 -9.92 -1.42
CA ARG A 50 22.55 -11.07 -2.13
C ARG A 50 21.37 -11.69 -1.38
N VAL A 51 21.41 -11.68 -0.05
CA VAL A 51 20.32 -12.25 0.76
C VAL A 51 19.12 -11.32 0.74
N ALA A 52 19.34 -9.99 0.88
CA ALA A 52 18.27 -9.00 0.79
C ALA A 52 17.56 -9.06 -0.57
N VAL A 53 18.31 -9.04 -1.67
CA VAL A 53 17.74 -9.13 -3.03
C VAL A 53 16.95 -10.42 -3.23
N LEU A 54 17.51 -11.57 -2.85
CA LEU A 54 16.82 -12.86 -3.01
C LEU A 54 15.59 -12.99 -2.10
N ALA A 55 15.61 -12.41 -0.90
CA ALA A 55 14.47 -12.40 -0.01
C ALA A 55 13.32 -11.55 -0.57
N GLY A 56 13.62 -10.36 -1.09
CA GLY A 56 12.64 -9.53 -1.78
C GLY A 56 12.09 -10.22 -3.03
N ASP A 57 12.95 -10.80 -3.87
CA ASP A 57 12.54 -11.56 -5.06
C ASP A 57 11.65 -12.75 -4.70
N PHE A 58 11.97 -13.46 -3.62
CA PHE A 58 11.15 -14.56 -3.12
C PHE A 58 9.77 -14.09 -2.68
N MET A 59 9.68 -13.00 -1.91
CA MET A 59 8.40 -12.44 -1.45
C MET A 59 7.57 -11.90 -2.62
N PHE A 60 8.21 -11.25 -3.60
CA PHE A 60 7.55 -10.78 -4.82
C PHE A 60 7.07 -11.92 -5.71
N ALA A 61 7.86 -12.99 -5.84
CA ALA A 61 7.45 -14.19 -6.56
C ALA A 61 6.32 -14.94 -5.83
N GLN A 62 6.35 -14.97 -4.49
CA GLN A 62 5.32 -15.61 -3.68
C GLN A 62 3.98 -14.87 -3.77
N SER A 63 4.01 -13.55 -3.72
CA SER A 63 2.82 -12.71 -3.91
C SER A 63 2.24 -12.88 -5.32
N SER A 64 3.09 -12.92 -6.36
CA SER A 64 2.67 -13.01 -7.77
C SER A 64 2.21 -14.41 -8.21
N CYS A 65 2.99 -15.46 -7.93
CA CYS A 65 2.79 -16.78 -8.52
C CYS A 65 1.83 -17.68 -7.73
N ALA A 66 1.87 -17.68 -6.40
CA ALA A 66 1.12 -18.66 -5.61
C ALA A 66 -0.19 -18.08 -5.04
N GLN A 67 -0.15 -16.89 -4.45
CA GLN A 67 -1.34 -16.26 -3.88
C GLN A 67 -2.14 -15.48 -4.92
N SER A 68 -1.50 -14.61 -5.71
CA SER A 68 -2.22 -13.84 -6.73
C SER A 68 -2.76 -14.73 -7.83
N SER A 69 -2.02 -15.69 -8.39
CA SER A 69 -2.59 -16.54 -9.46
C SER A 69 -3.76 -17.40 -9.00
N TRP A 70 -3.74 -17.97 -7.79
CA TRP A 70 -4.89 -18.70 -7.24
C TRP A 70 -6.06 -17.75 -6.96
N TYR A 71 -5.78 -16.59 -6.36
CA TYR A 71 -6.81 -15.61 -6.01
C TYR A 71 -7.41 -14.96 -7.27
N LEU A 72 -6.60 -14.50 -8.21
CA LEU A 72 -7.00 -13.94 -9.51
C LEU A 72 -7.76 -14.96 -10.37
N ALA A 73 -7.37 -16.24 -10.37
CA ALA A 73 -8.09 -17.29 -11.10
C ALA A 73 -9.45 -17.60 -10.48
N ASN A 74 -9.61 -17.40 -9.17
CA ASN A 74 -10.86 -17.61 -8.45
C ASN A 74 -11.70 -16.32 -8.30
N LEU A 75 -11.12 -15.17 -8.64
CA LEU A 75 -11.78 -13.87 -8.72
C LEU A 75 -12.42 -13.74 -10.09
N GLU A 76 -13.72 -13.93 -10.16
CA GLU A 76 -14.53 -13.60 -11.36
C GLU A 76 -14.73 -12.07 -11.51
N ASN A 77 -13.82 -11.25 -10.97
CA ASN A 77 -13.91 -9.80 -10.96
C ASN A 77 -12.67 -9.14 -11.59
N ILE A 78 -12.83 -8.73 -12.85
CA ILE A 78 -11.81 -8.05 -13.67
C ILE A 78 -11.29 -6.77 -12.99
N GLU A 79 -12.12 -6.08 -12.21
CA GLU A 79 -11.73 -4.84 -11.56
C GLU A 79 -10.70 -5.10 -10.44
N ILE A 80 -10.88 -6.15 -9.64
CA ILE A 80 -9.90 -6.57 -8.63
C ILE A 80 -8.60 -7.03 -9.28
N ILE A 81 -8.69 -7.78 -10.38
CA ILE A 81 -7.52 -8.23 -11.13
C ILE A 81 -6.68 -7.02 -11.58
N LYS A 82 -7.32 -5.99 -12.12
CA LYS A 82 -6.64 -4.75 -12.53
C LYS A 82 -5.98 -4.03 -11.35
N LEU A 83 -6.62 -3.99 -10.19
CA LEU A 83 -6.05 -3.35 -8.99
C LEU A 83 -4.78 -4.07 -8.54
N ILE A 84 -4.83 -5.40 -8.37
CA ILE A 84 -3.66 -6.19 -7.96
C ILE A 84 -2.53 -6.05 -8.99
N SER A 85 -2.82 -6.15 -10.28
CA SER A 85 -1.81 -5.94 -11.34
C SER A 85 -1.18 -4.55 -11.28
N SER A 86 -1.97 -3.52 -10.95
CA SER A 86 -1.44 -2.16 -10.82
C SER A 86 -0.46 -2.01 -9.64
N VAL A 87 -0.69 -2.72 -8.53
CA VAL A 87 0.21 -2.73 -7.38
C VAL A 87 1.50 -3.49 -7.69
N VAL A 88 1.41 -4.63 -8.38
CA VAL A 88 2.59 -5.39 -8.81
C VAL A 88 3.47 -4.54 -9.73
N LEU A 89 2.88 -3.89 -10.73
CA LEU A 89 3.63 -3.03 -11.66
C LEU A 89 4.24 -1.80 -10.99
N ALA A 90 3.57 -1.25 -9.99
CA ALA A 90 4.08 -0.10 -9.26
C ALA A 90 5.11 -0.46 -8.18
N GLY A 91 5.18 -1.72 -7.74
CA GLY A 91 6.28 -2.21 -6.90
C GLY A 91 7.65 -2.03 -7.56
N ASP A 92 7.70 -2.06 -8.90
CA ASP A 92 8.93 -1.78 -9.67
C ASP A 92 9.27 -0.27 -9.73
N PHE A 93 8.32 0.61 -9.36
CA PHE A 93 8.46 2.07 -9.40
C PHE A 93 8.14 2.69 -8.04
N MET A 94 9.17 2.80 -7.21
CA MET A 94 9.15 3.24 -5.79
C MET A 94 8.23 4.44 -5.51
N PHE A 95 8.24 5.48 -6.35
CA PHE A 95 7.47 6.71 -6.11
C PHE A 95 5.94 6.54 -6.20
N ALA A 96 5.45 5.58 -6.99
CA ALA A 96 4.01 5.38 -7.15
C ALA A 96 3.43 4.34 -6.17
N GLN A 97 4.29 3.59 -5.48
CA GLN A 97 3.92 2.39 -4.74
C GLN A 97 2.92 2.68 -3.61
N SER A 98 3.19 3.68 -2.77
CA SER A 98 2.30 4.06 -1.65
C SER A 98 0.90 4.44 -2.15
N SER A 99 0.83 5.22 -3.24
CA SER A 99 -0.43 5.67 -3.83
C SER A 99 -1.23 4.53 -4.47
N CYS A 100 -0.58 3.63 -5.20
CA CYS A 100 -1.25 2.52 -5.88
C CYS A 100 -1.71 1.45 -4.88
N ALA A 101 -0.93 1.18 -3.83
CA ALA A 101 -1.27 0.21 -2.80
C ALA A 101 -2.49 0.70 -2.01
N GLN A 102 -2.47 1.94 -1.56
CA GLN A 102 -3.57 2.56 -0.82
C GLN A 102 -4.86 2.61 -1.66
N SER A 103 -4.80 3.10 -2.89
CA SER A 103 -5.97 3.16 -3.79
C SER A 103 -6.53 1.78 -4.16
N SER A 104 -5.67 0.77 -4.32
CA SER A 104 -6.09 -0.61 -4.58
C SER A 104 -6.72 -1.27 -3.36
N CYS A 105 -6.16 -1.07 -2.17
CA CYS A 105 -6.73 -1.52 -0.90
C CYS A 105 -8.14 -0.97 -0.68
N THR A 106 -8.29 0.36 -0.73
CA THR A 106 -9.56 1.03 -0.42
C THR A 106 -10.63 0.70 -1.45
N LYS A 107 -10.28 0.67 -2.74
CA LYS A 107 -11.21 0.28 -3.81
C LYS A 107 -11.60 -1.19 -3.73
N GLY A 108 -10.63 -2.08 -3.49
CA GLY A 108 -10.91 -3.52 -3.38
C GLY A 108 -11.81 -3.85 -2.19
N ALA A 109 -11.58 -3.22 -1.03
CA ALA A 109 -12.46 -3.33 0.12
C ALA A 109 -13.90 -2.83 -0.18
N ALA A 110 -14.04 -1.73 -0.92
CA ALA A 110 -15.34 -1.24 -1.34
C ALA A 110 -16.06 -2.25 -2.26
N ILE A 111 -15.35 -2.81 -3.25
CA ILE A 111 -15.89 -3.82 -4.16
C ILE A 111 -16.38 -5.05 -3.40
N PHE A 112 -15.60 -5.58 -2.46
CA PHE A 112 -16.01 -6.73 -1.64
C PHE A 112 -17.10 -6.39 -0.63
N GLY A 113 -17.19 -5.13 -0.19
CA GLY A 113 -18.30 -4.62 0.62
C GLY A 113 -19.61 -4.48 -0.15
N GLY A 114 -19.61 -4.68 -1.47
CA GLY A 114 -20.81 -4.62 -2.31
C GLY A 114 -21.42 -3.22 -2.40
N VAL A 115 -20.61 -2.17 -2.22
CA VAL A 115 -21.07 -0.77 -2.32
C VAL A 115 -21.19 -0.34 -3.78
N ASP A 116 -21.91 0.76 -4.02
CA ASP A 116 -22.11 1.29 -5.37
C ASP A 116 -20.78 1.68 -6.05
N SER A 117 -20.75 1.57 -7.38
CA SER A 117 -19.59 1.90 -8.21
C SER A 117 -19.06 3.33 -7.96
N ASN A 118 -19.96 4.29 -7.70
CA ASN A 118 -19.57 5.65 -7.32
C ASN A 118 -18.77 5.69 -6.01
N VAL A 119 -19.17 4.91 -5.01
CA VAL A 119 -18.47 4.81 -3.73
C VAL A 119 -17.14 4.09 -3.91
N CYS A 120 -17.08 3.03 -4.73
CA CYS A 120 -15.81 2.38 -5.09
C CYS A 120 -14.82 3.36 -5.72
N MET A 121 -15.26 4.22 -6.63
CA MET A 121 -14.41 5.24 -7.24
C MET A 121 -14.00 6.34 -6.25
N LEU A 122 -14.88 6.75 -5.35
CA LEU A 122 -14.51 7.69 -4.27
C LEU A 122 -13.45 7.08 -3.34
N MET A 123 -13.57 5.79 -3.01
CA MET A 123 -12.59 5.07 -2.19
C MET A 123 -11.24 4.95 -2.90
N TYR A 124 -11.24 4.70 -4.21
CA TYR A 124 -10.04 4.71 -5.02
C TYR A 124 -9.33 6.07 -4.99
N GLU A 125 -10.06 7.14 -5.26
CA GLU A 125 -9.52 8.51 -5.25
C GLU A 125 -9.02 8.91 -3.86
N TYR A 126 -9.75 8.53 -2.81
CA TYR A 126 -9.31 8.72 -1.42
C TYR A 126 -7.97 8.02 -1.16
N GLY A 127 -7.85 6.72 -1.46
CA GLY A 127 -6.62 5.97 -1.23
C GLY A 127 -5.45 6.53 -2.05
N LYS A 128 -5.70 6.95 -3.29
CA LYS A 128 -4.68 7.57 -4.16
C LYS A 128 -4.16 8.87 -3.55
N ASN A 129 -5.05 9.77 -3.17
CA ASN A 129 -4.69 11.06 -2.59
C ASN A 129 -4.04 10.89 -1.22
N HIS A 130 -4.50 9.93 -0.43
CA HIS A 130 -3.91 9.61 0.86
C HIS A 130 -2.47 9.09 0.70
N GLY A 131 -2.23 8.14 -0.20
CA GLY A 131 -0.88 7.63 -0.47
C GLY A 131 0.07 8.70 -1.05
N LEU A 132 -0.43 9.61 -1.89
CA LEU A 132 0.34 10.77 -2.35
C LEU A 132 0.67 11.74 -1.20
N SER A 133 -0.31 12.05 -0.35
CA SER A 133 -0.06 12.92 0.82
C SER A 133 0.92 12.30 1.80
N PHE A 134 0.87 10.98 1.98
CA PHE A 134 1.81 10.25 2.82
C PHE A 134 3.23 10.39 2.27
N GLN A 135 3.42 10.23 0.97
CA GLN A 135 4.74 10.42 0.33
C GLN A 135 5.27 11.85 0.50
N VAL A 136 4.42 12.86 0.29
CA VAL A 136 4.83 14.26 0.48
C VAL A 136 5.24 14.52 1.92
N VAL A 137 4.52 13.96 2.90
CA VAL A 137 4.88 14.09 4.31
C VAL A 137 6.19 13.33 4.62
N ASP A 138 6.36 12.13 4.08
CA ASP A 138 7.57 11.31 4.25
C ASP A 138 8.80 12.03 3.69
N ASP A 139 8.71 12.55 2.46
CA ASP A 139 9.76 13.35 1.81
C ASP A 139 10.11 14.59 2.65
N ILE A 140 9.11 15.34 3.13
CA ILE A 140 9.33 16.51 4.00
C ILE A 140 10.01 16.10 5.31
N LEU A 141 9.59 14.98 5.93
CA LEU A 141 10.19 14.50 7.17
C LEU A 141 11.65 14.09 6.96
N ASP A 142 11.96 13.48 5.82
CA ASP A 142 13.33 13.12 5.43
C ASP A 142 14.26 14.34 5.29
N PHE A 143 13.72 15.49 4.89
CA PHE A 143 14.45 16.77 4.84
C PHE A 143 14.49 17.53 6.17
N THR A 144 13.46 17.42 7.00
CA THR A 144 13.24 18.31 8.16
C THR A 144 13.57 17.69 9.51
N GLN A 145 13.63 16.36 9.64
CA GLN A 145 14.04 15.73 10.90
C GLN A 145 15.50 16.03 11.20
N SER A 146 15.79 16.50 12.42
CA SER A 146 17.17 16.56 12.92
C SER A 146 17.67 15.14 13.22
N ALA A 147 18.98 14.92 13.13
CA ALA A 147 19.64 13.63 13.32
C ALA A 147 19.49 12.99 14.74
N GLU A 148 18.57 13.48 15.57
CA GLU A 148 18.39 13.07 16.97
C GLU A 148 17.30 12.02 17.20
N LEU A 149 16.40 11.77 16.22
CA LEU A 149 15.47 10.63 16.29
C LEU A 149 16.14 9.36 15.74
N PRO A 150 16.09 8.21 16.46
CA PRO A 150 16.79 7.01 16.06
C PRO A 150 16.02 6.28 14.94
N GLY A 151 16.57 6.28 13.72
CA GLY A 151 16.02 5.47 12.62
C GLY A 151 16.80 5.59 11.30
N LYS A 152 17.05 6.81 10.82
CA LYS A 152 17.88 7.10 9.64
C LYS A 152 18.57 8.47 9.80
N PRO A 153 19.80 8.66 9.28
CA PRO A 153 20.40 9.99 9.22
C PRO A 153 19.56 10.91 8.33
N ALA A 154 19.30 12.13 8.77
CA ALA A 154 18.61 13.14 7.97
C ALA A 154 19.26 13.31 6.58
N GLY A 155 18.45 13.35 5.52
CA GLY A 155 18.95 13.47 4.14
C GLY A 155 19.56 12.19 3.54
N SER A 156 19.22 11.00 4.06
CA SER A 156 19.66 9.72 3.46
C SER A 156 19.23 9.56 2.01
N ASP A 157 18.07 10.11 1.63
CA ASP A 157 17.56 10.06 0.26
C ASP A 157 18.36 10.94 -0.70
N LEU A 158 18.85 12.10 -0.22
CA LEU A 158 19.77 12.97 -0.95
C LEU A 158 21.13 12.28 -1.17
N ALA A 159 21.61 11.50 -0.19
CA ALA A 159 22.84 10.71 -0.32
C ALA A 159 22.69 9.54 -1.32
N LYS A 160 21.49 8.98 -1.47
CA LYS A 160 21.15 7.90 -2.40
C LYS A 160 20.86 8.35 -3.84
N ARG A 161 20.90 9.65 -4.15
CA ARG A 161 20.56 10.25 -5.46
C ARG A 161 19.11 9.98 -5.92
N ASN A 162 18.19 9.68 -5.01
CA ASN A 162 16.77 9.73 -5.33
C ASN A 162 16.31 11.18 -5.23
N LEU A 163 16.07 11.80 -6.38
CA LEU A 163 15.49 13.14 -6.46
C LEU A 163 13.98 13.02 -6.19
N THR A 164 13.59 13.16 -4.93
CA THR A 164 12.20 13.41 -4.52
C THR A 164 11.90 14.92 -4.56
N ALA A 165 10.63 15.27 -4.72
CA ALA A 165 10.20 16.65 -4.99
C ALA A 165 10.46 17.56 -3.76
N PRO A 166 10.84 18.85 -3.98
CA PRO A 166 11.17 19.80 -2.91
C PRO A 166 9.97 20.28 -2.10
#